data_AF-A0A4U0WRC8-F1
#
_entry.id   AF-A0A4U0WRC8-F1
#
_cell.length_a   1.000
_cell.length_b   1.000
_cell.length_c   1.000
_cell.angle_alpha   90.00
_cell.angle_beta   90.00
_cell.angle_gamma   90.00
#
_symmetry.space_group_name_H-M   'P 1'
#
loop_
_entity.id
_entity.type
_entity.pdbx_description
1 polymer ?
#
loop_
_entity_poly.entity_id
_entity_poly.type
_entity_poly.pdbx_seq_one_letter_code
_entity_poly.pdbx_strand_id
1 'polypeptide(L)'
;MGGEHKNDVQSAWFNRDSNDGASLQYDACITQSNKPSEPPHKMSQSLRPYLQCVRSSLIAALSLSNFASQTSERHNVPEIEAASSPEVLLNPLTVSRNENERVFIEPSINSVRVSIKIKQADEIEHIL
;
A
#
# COMPACT_ATOMS: atom_id res chain seq x y z
N MET A 1 -47.98 4.78 25.07
CA MET A 1 -47.51 3.43 24.71
C MET A 1 -46.07 3.56 24.27
N GLY A 2 -45.14 3.24 25.17
CA GLY A 2 -43.70 3.29 24.89
C GLY A 2 -43.29 2.08 24.06
N GLY A 3 -42.49 2.32 23.02
CA GLY A 3 -41.80 1.29 22.27
C GLY A 3 -40.30 1.40 22.55
N GLU A 4 -39.78 0.48 23.37
CA GLU A 4 -38.35 0.28 23.58
C GLU A 4 -37.68 -0.21 22.29
N HIS A 5 -36.74 0.57 21.74
CA HIS A 5 -35.79 0.06 20.75
C HIS A 5 -34.63 -0.61 21.49
N LYS A 6 -34.57 -1.93 21.42
CA LYS A 6 -33.47 -2.75 21.94
C LYS A 6 -32.24 -2.54 21.05
N ASN A 7 -31.15 -2.08 21.65
CA ASN A 7 -29.83 -2.08 21.03
C ASN A 7 -29.29 -3.52 21.11
N ASP A 8 -29.30 -4.25 20.01
CA ASP A 8 -28.63 -5.55 19.93
C ASP A 8 -27.11 -5.33 19.81
N VAL A 9 -26.41 -5.47 20.93
CA VAL A 9 -24.96 -5.55 20.99
C VAL A 9 -24.58 -6.99 20.60
N GLN A 10 -24.32 -7.24 19.31
CA GLN A 10 -23.69 -8.50 18.90
C GLN A 10 -22.18 -8.42 19.13
N SER A 11 -21.77 -8.97 20.27
CA SER A 11 -20.40 -9.37 20.56
C SER A 11 -20.06 -10.61 19.72
N ALA A 12 -19.06 -10.49 18.84
CA ALA A 12 -18.53 -11.65 18.11
C ALA A 12 -17.35 -12.24 18.89
N TRP A 13 -17.55 -13.47 19.35
CA TRP A 13 -16.58 -14.31 20.03
C TRP A 13 -15.53 -14.84 19.04
N PHE A 14 -14.25 -14.77 19.42
CA PHE A 14 -13.15 -15.34 18.67
C PHE A 14 -13.09 -16.85 18.93
N ASN A 15 -13.68 -17.66 18.04
CA ASN A 15 -13.48 -19.12 18.06
C ASN A 15 -12.41 -19.51 17.05
N ARG A 16 -11.25 -19.85 17.62
CA ARG A 16 -10.15 -20.54 16.98
C ARG A 16 -10.46 -22.03 17.07
N ASP A 17 -10.76 -22.69 15.94
CA ASP A 17 -10.42 -24.10 15.72
C ASP A 17 -10.58 -24.52 14.24
N SER A 18 -9.57 -25.28 13.80
CA SER A 18 -9.55 -26.30 12.74
C SER A 18 -9.79 -25.91 11.27
N ASN A 19 -8.65 -25.77 10.58
CA ASN A 19 -8.26 -26.48 9.35
C ASN A 19 -9.36 -26.80 8.32
N ASP A 20 -9.60 -25.86 7.38
CA ASP A 20 -9.99 -26.15 6.00
C ASP A 20 -9.43 -25.06 5.07
N GLY A 21 -9.00 -25.47 3.87
CA GLY A 21 -8.10 -24.74 2.98
C GLY A 21 -8.43 -23.26 2.73
N ALA A 22 -7.44 -22.41 3.02
CA ALA A 22 -7.51 -20.97 2.84
C ALA A 22 -7.51 -20.56 1.35
N SER A 23 -8.67 -20.67 0.70
CA SER A 23 -9.06 -19.64 -0.26
C SER A 23 -9.17 -18.35 0.54
N LEU A 24 -8.18 -17.45 0.43
CA LEU A 24 -8.26 -16.10 0.97
C LEU A 24 -9.32 -15.34 0.17
N GLN A 25 -10.58 -15.62 0.50
CA GLN A 25 -11.71 -14.80 0.18
C GLN A 25 -11.54 -13.57 1.07
N TYR A 26 -10.93 -12.52 0.50
CA TYR A 26 -10.95 -11.20 1.08
C TYR A 26 -12.41 -10.75 1.01
N ASP A 27 -13.18 -11.09 2.04
CA ASP A 27 -14.53 -10.57 2.23
C ASP A 27 -14.41 -9.06 2.38
N ALA A 28 -14.74 -8.36 1.29
CA ALA A 28 -14.99 -6.95 1.28
C ALA A 28 -16.29 -6.70 2.07
N CYS A 29 -16.23 -6.72 3.39
CA CYS A 29 -17.25 -6.10 4.22
C CYS A 29 -17.09 -4.58 4.09
N ILE A 30 -17.59 -4.06 2.97
CA ILE A 30 -17.93 -2.65 2.85
C ILE A 30 -19.17 -2.49 3.72
N THR A 31 -19.01 -1.99 4.95
CA THR A 31 -20.11 -1.39 5.68
C THR A 31 -20.64 -0.26 4.82
N GLN A 32 -21.69 -0.52 4.04
CA GLN A 32 -22.37 0.49 3.24
C GLN A 32 -23.06 1.44 4.23
N SER A 33 -22.37 2.51 4.58
CA SER A 33 -23.04 3.74 5.01
C SER A 33 -23.97 4.13 3.85
N ASN A 34 -25.28 4.12 4.08
CA ASN A 34 -26.27 4.64 3.15
C ASN A 34 -25.97 6.13 2.86
N LYS A 35 -25.13 6.40 1.85
CA LYS A 35 -25.01 7.71 1.22
C LYS A 35 -25.81 7.68 -0.09
N PRO A 36 -26.58 8.74 -0.41
CA PRO A 36 -27.36 8.80 -1.63
C PRO A 36 -26.44 8.64 -2.85
N SER A 37 -26.94 7.91 -3.84
CA SER A 37 -26.22 7.40 -5.00
C SER A 37 -25.67 8.51 -5.88
N GLU A 38 -24.38 8.81 -5.72
CA GLU A 38 -23.60 9.42 -6.81
C GLU A 38 -23.48 8.42 -7.96
N PRO A 39 -23.48 8.87 -9.23
CA PRO A 39 -23.29 7.97 -10.37
C PRO A 39 -21.99 7.19 -10.19
N PRO A 40 -21.92 5.89 -10.56
CA PRO A 40 -20.72 5.10 -10.38
C PRO A 40 -19.59 5.76 -11.16
N HIS A 41 -18.70 6.48 -10.45
CA HIS A 41 -17.42 6.91 -10.98
C HIS A 41 -16.78 5.66 -11.57
N LYS A 42 -16.60 5.65 -12.89
CA LYS A 42 -16.12 4.52 -13.67
C LYS A 42 -14.69 4.18 -13.24
N MET A 43 -14.56 3.45 -12.13
CA MET A 43 -13.31 2.91 -11.64
C MET A 43 -12.74 2.08 -12.76
N SER A 44 -11.64 2.51 -13.36
CA SER A 44 -11.06 1.78 -14.46
C SER A 44 -10.73 0.36 -13.99
N GLN A 45 -11.02 -0.64 -14.82
CA GLN A 45 -10.84 -2.06 -14.49
C GLN A 45 -9.41 -2.41 -14.04
N SER A 46 -8.41 -1.60 -14.41
CA SER A 46 -7.00 -1.81 -14.08
C SER A 46 -6.48 -1.01 -12.88
N LEU A 47 -7.22 -0.03 -12.33
CA LEU A 47 -6.72 0.82 -11.23
C LEU A 47 -6.66 0.05 -9.91
N ARG A 48 -7.73 -0.69 -9.58
CA ARG A 48 -7.80 -1.49 -8.35
C ARG A 48 -6.64 -2.51 -8.22
N PRO A 49 -6.37 -3.38 -9.23
CA PRO A 49 -5.27 -4.33 -9.13
C PRO A 49 -3.90 -3.64 -9.10
N TYR A 50 -3.72 -2.52 -9.80
CA TYR A 50 -2.48 -1.73 -9.74
C TYR A 50 -2.20 -1.21 -8.32
N LEU A 51 -3.18 -0.57 -7.69
CA LEU A 51 -3.01 -0.04 -6.32
C LEU A 51 -2.81 -1.15 -5.29
N GLN A 52 -3.45 -2.32 -5.49
CA GLN A 52 -3.24 -3.47 -4.61
C GLN A 52 -1.82 -4.04 -4.75
N CYS A 53 -1.28 -4.11 -5.96
CA CYS A 53 0.10 -4.51 -6.21
C CYS A 53 1.09 -3.51 -5.59
N VAL A 54 0.88 -2.20 -5.80
CA VAL A 54 1.70 -1.14 -5.20
C VAL A 54 1.67 -1.24 -3.67
N ARG A 55 0.48 -1.38 -3.07
CA ARG A 55 0.34 -1.53 -1.61
C ARG A 55 1.12 -2.74 -1.09
N SER A 56 0.96 -3.89 -1.72
CA SER A 56 1.63 -5.13 -1.29
C SER A 56 3.15 -5.02 -1.42
N SER A 57 3.62 -4.41 -2.51
CA SER A 57 5.05 -4.18 -2.76
C SER A 57 5.66 -3.21 -1.74
N LEU A 58 4.94 -2.14 -1.39
CA LEU A 58 5.40 -1.19 -0.37
C LEU A 58 5.39 -1.79 1.03
N ILE A 59 4.40 -2.63 1.39
CA ILE A 59 4.41 -3.34 2.68
C ILE A 59 5.66 -4.22 2.80
N ALA A 60 6.04 -4.91 1.73
CA ALA A 60 7.26 -5.71 1.70
C ALA A 60 8.53 -4.84 1.74
N ALA A 61 8.58 -3.75 0.98
CA ALA A 61 9.74 -2.86 0.94
C ALA A 61 9.97 -2.08 2.26
N LEU A 62 8.90 -1.76 2.99
CA LEU A 62 8.95 -0.99 4.24
C LEU A 62 9.31 -1.84 5.47
N SER A 63 9.86 -3.05 5.28
CA SER A 63 10.45 -3.87 6.35
C SER A 63 11.84 -3.34 6.76
N LEU A 64 11.88 -2.09 7.20
CA LEU A 64 13.11 -1.37 7.52
C LEU A 64 13.63 -1.72 8.92
N SER A 65 14.96 -1.68 9.06
CA SER A 65 15.65 -1.82 10.33
C SER A 65 16.71 -0.73 10.48
N ASN A 66 16.99 -0.33 11.73
CA ASN A 66 18.07 0.60 11.97
C ASN A 66 19.41 -0.01 11.55
N PHE A 67 20.19 0.72 10.74
CA PHE A 67 21.48 0.30 10.24
C PHE A 67 22.43 1.49 10.29
N ALA A 68 23.56 1.34 10.99
CA ALA A 68 24.58 2.39 11.06
C ALA A 68 25.40 2.41 9.76
N SER A 69 25.82 3.61 9.33
CA SER A 69 26.61 3.73 8.11
C SER A 69 27.96 3.02 8.28
N GLN A 70 28.33 2.19 7.31
CA GLN A 70 29.61 1.47 7.32
C GLN A 70 30.80 2.36 6.92
N THR A 71 30.55 3.39 6.11
CA THR A 71 31.58 4.32 5.61
C THR A 71 31.75 5.56 6.47
N SER A 72 30.71 5.98 7.21
CA SER A 72 30.73 7.19 8.02
C SER A 72 30.56 6.86 9.49
N GLU A 73 31.63 7.02 10.28
CA GLU A 73 31.58 6.75 11.71
C GLU A 73 30.55 7.63 12.43
N ARG A 74 29.80 7.03 13.36
CA ARG A 74 28.79 7.71 14.21
C ARG A 74 27.66 8.39 13.44
N HIS A 75 27.43 8.01 12.19
CA HIS A 75 26.32 8.50 11.38
C HIS A 75 25.34 7.39 11.03
N ASN A 76 24.07 7.76 10.89
CA ASN A 76 23.05 6.95 10.27
C ASN A 76 22.59 7.68 9.02
N VAL A 77 22.85 7.06 7.86
CA VAL A 77 22.58 7.64 6.55
C VAL A 77 21.60 6.72 5.83
N PRO A 78 20.61 7.25 5.09
CA PRO A 78 19.78 6.41 4.25
C PRO A 78 20.64 5.71 3.20
N GLU A 79 20.81 4.40 3.33
CA GLU A 79 21.74 3.63 2.50
C GLU A 79 21.34 3.66 1.03
N ILE A 80 20.04 3.80 0.71
CA ILE A 80 19.59 3.94 -0.68
C ILE A 80 20.10 5.22 -1.36
N GLU A 81 20.31 6.31 -0.59
CA GLU A 81 20.80 7.57 -1.15
C GLU A 81 22.33 7.64 -1.13
N ALA A 82 22.97 7.00 -0.15
CA ALA A 82 24.43 6.94 -0.07
C ALA A 82 25.03 5.99 -1.11
N ALA A 83 24.37 4.85 -1.36
CA ALA A 83 24.81 3.79 -2.26
C ALA A 83 26.27 3.32 -2.05
N SER A 84 26.80 3.50 -0.83
CA SER A 84 28.18 3.11 -0.49
C SER A 84 28.32 1.65 -0.08
N SER A 85 27.25 1.04 0.43
CA SER A 85 27.21 -0.36 0.88
C SER A 85 26.28 -1.18 -0.04
N PRO A 86 26.78 -1.77 -1.14
CA PRO A 86 25.92 -2.47 -2.11
C PRO A 86 25.19 -3.69 -1.54
N GLU A 87 25.73 -4.32 -0.50
CA GLU A 87 25.16 -5.49 0.17
C GLU A 87 23.88 -5.19 0.97
N VAL A 88 23.61 -3.91 1.26
CA VAL A 88 22.38 -3.49 1.95
C VAL A 88 21.35 -2.88 1.02
N LEU A 89 21.67 -2.79 -0.27
CA LEU A 89 20.74 -2.39 -1.32
C LEU A 89 19.97 -3.62 -1.80
N LEU A 90 18.65 -3.48 -1.92
CA LEU A 90 17.78 -4.53 -2.45
C LEU A 90 17.48 -4.29 -3.93
N ASN A 91 16.98 -5.32 -4.60
CA ASN A 91 16.63 -5.22 -6.01
C ASN A 91 15.52 -4.19 -6.23
N PRO A 92 15.74 -3.16 -7.08
CA PRO A 92 14.70 -2.22 -7.45
C PRO A 92 13.55 -2.93 -8.17
N LEU A 93 12.33 -2.45 -7.96
CA LEU A 93 11.14 -3.01 -8.59
C LEU A 93 10.28 -1.91 -9.21
N THR A 94 9.66 -2.22 -10.35
CA THR A 94 8.74 -1.31 -11.04
C THR A 94 7.36 -1.94 -11.12
N VAL A 95 6.35 -1.22 -10.63
CA VAL A 95 4.94 -1.58 -10.82
C VAL A 95 4.34 -0.59 -11.80
N SER A 96 3.85 -1.06 -12.94
CA SER A 96 3.31 -0.21 -14.01
C SER A 96 1.88 -0.58 -14.34
N ARG A 97 0.99 0.42 -14.45
CA ARG A 97 -0.36 0.25 -15.01
C ARG A 97 -0.38 0.53 -16.51
N ASN A 98 0.41 1.50 -16.96
CA ASN A 98 0.65 1.87 -18.35
C ASN A 98 1.97 2.68 -18.43
N GLU A 99 2.33 3.17 -19.61
CA GLU A 99 3.55 3.96 -19.82
C GLU A 99 3.59 5.28 -19.03
N ASN A 100 2.42 5.80 -18.65
CA ASN A 100 2.22 7.08 -17.98
C ASN A 100 1.94 6.96 -16.48
N GLU A 101 1.70 5.76 -15.96
CA GLU A 101 1.41 5.49 -14.56
C GLU A 101 2.26 4.32 -14.09
N ARG A 102 3.26 4.62 -13.28
CA ARG A 102 4.16 3.62 -12.71
C ARG A 102 4.72 4.09 -11.37
N VAL A 103 5.08 3.12 -10.54
CA VAL A 103 5.86 3.33 -9.31
C VAL A 103 7.17 2.57 -9.45
N PHE A 104 8.27 3.27 -9.24
CA PHE A 104 9.60 2.69 -9.10
C PHE A 104 9.99 2.72 -7.62
N ILE A 105 10.34 1.56 -7.08
CA ILE A 105 10.65 1.38 -5.66
C ILE A 105 12.07 0.86 -5.57
N GLU A 106 12.88 1.58 -4.79
CA GLU A 106 14.29 1.30 -4.57
C GLU A 106 14.48 1.08 -3.06
N PRO A 107 14.48 -0.19 -2.60
CA PRO A 107 14.58 -0.49 -1.19
C PRO A 107 16.02 -0.71 -0.74
N SER A 108 16.29 -0.39 0.53
CA SER A 108 17.51 -0.75 1.25
C SER A 108 17.15 -1.21 2.67
N ILE A 109 18.14 -1.61 3.47
CA ILE A 109 17.92 -2.08 4.84
C ILE A 109 17.24 -1.05 5.76
N ASN A 110 17.57 0.24 5.64
CA ASN A 110 17.15 1.30 6.57
C ASN A 110 16.33 2.42 5.93
N SER A 111 16.15 2.39 4.61
CA SER A 111 15.45 3.42 3.84
C SER A 111 14.88 2.88 2.53
N VAL A 112 13.82 3.49 2.02
CA VAL A 112 13.23 3.18 0.71
C VAL A 112 13.01 4.47 -0.06
N ARG A 113 13.46 4.53 -1.32
CA ARG A 113 13.12 5.62 -2.25
C ARG A 113 11.97 5.17 -3.15
N VAL A 114 10.96 6.03 -3.28
CA VAL A 114 9.76 5.76 -4.08
C VAL A 114 9.57 6.88 -5.10
N SER A 115 9.61 6.52 -6.37
CA SER A 115 9.37 7.45 -7.48
C SER A 115 8.04 7.11 -8.15
N ILE A 116 7.10 8.06 -8.16
CA ILE A 116 5.75 7.87 -8.69
C ILE A 116 5.60 8.70 -9.95
N LYS A 117 5.30 8.04 -11.07
CA LYS A 117 4.81 8.70 -12.29
C LYS A 117 3.28 8.70 -12.26
N ILE A 118 2.71 9.89 -12.23
CA ILE A 118 1.26 10.12 -12.24
C ILE A 118 0.83 10.42 -13.68
N LYS A 119 -0.36 9.95 -14.08
CA LYS A 119 -0.94 10.32 -15.37
C LYS A 119 -1.19 11.83 -15.41
N GLN A 120 -0.71 12.47 -16.45
CA GLN A 120 -1.06 13.86 -16.77
C GLN A 120 -2.15 13.83 -17.85
N ALA A 121 -3.27 14.49 -17.60
CA ALA A 121 -4.40 14.58 -18.52
C ALA A 121 -4.23 15.72 -19.53
N ASP A 122 -3.62 16.84 -19.13
CA ASP A 122 -3.50 18.07 -19.93
C ASP A 122 -2.17 18.82 -19.66
N GLU A 123 -1.79 19.75 -20.54
CA GLU A 123 -0.58 20.60 -20.38
C GLU A 123 -0.61 21.45 -19.10
N ILE A 124 -1.80 21.82 -18.63
CA ILE A 124 -1.97 22.56 -17.36
C ILE A 124 -1.57 21.68 -16.16
N GLU A 125 -1.86 20.37 -16.19
CA GLU A 125 -1.46 19.43 -15.13
C GLU A 125 0.04 19.10 -15.16
N HIS A 126 0.79 19.54 -16.17
CA HIS A 126 2.25 19.38 -16.17
C HIS A 126 2.96 20.39 -15.27
N ILE A 127 2.34 21.55 -15.03
CA ILE A 127 2.91 22.66 -14.26
C ILE A 127 2.51 22.59 -12.77
N LEU A 128 1.40 21.89 -12.46
CA LEU A 128 0.85 21.71 -11.12
C LEU A 128 1.43 20.46 -10.43
#